data_AF-A0A1B7KWU1-F1
#
_entry.id   AF-A0A1B7KWU1-F1
#
_cell.length_a   1.000
_cell.length_b   1.000
_cell.length_c   1.000
_cell.angle_alpha   90.00
_cell.angle_beta   90.00
_cell.angle_gamma   90.00
#
_symmetry.space_group_name_H-M   'P 1'
#
loop_
_entity.id
_entity.type
_entity.pdbx_description
1 polymer ?
#
loop_
_entity_poly.entity_id
_entity_poly.type
_entity_poly.pdbx_seq_one_letter_code
_entity_poly.pdbx_strand_id
1 'polypeptide(L)' 'MGEKHEVSMNRPSKKAQRNMVEFFMKTSIPRILAALDRGELVWENGKLVRVKEVNGNDTAKCG' A
#
# COMPACT_ATOMS: atom_id res chain seq x y z
N MET A 1 10.18 -15.10 39.66
CA MET A 1 9.02 -15.30 38.75
C MET A 1 8.79 -13.98 38.03
N GLY A 2 9.18 -13.88 36.77
CA GLY A 2 8.96 -12.67 35.98
C GLY A 2 7.59 -12.75 35.32
N GLU A 3 6.66 -11.90 35.74
CA GLU A 3 5.40 -11.71 35.04
C GLU A 3 5.70 -11.24 33.61
N LYS A 4 5.43 -12.12 32.65
CA LYS A 4 5.41 -11.74 31.24
C LYS A 4 4.17 -10.89 31.05
N HIS A 5 4.34 -9.56 31.10
CA HIS A 5 3.34 -8.64 30.58
C HIS A 5 3.17 -8.94 29.09
N GLU A 6 2.19 -9.77 28.76
CA GLU A 6 1.73 -9.96 27.40
C GLU A 6 1.18 -8.62 26.94
N VAL A 7 1.95 -7.91 26.13
CA VAL A 7 1.48 -6.71 25.43
C VAL A 7 0.36 -7.19 24.51
N SER A 8 -0.88 -7.12 25.00
CA SER A 8 -2.09 -7.31 24.20
C SER A 8 -2.09 -6.23 23.14
N MET A 9 -1.44 -6.52 22.01
CA MET A 9 -1.45 -5.71 20.81
C MET A 9 -2.91 -5.37 20.52
N ASN A 10 -3.25 -4.08 20.60
CA ASN A 10 -4.57 -3.52 20.34
C ASN A 10 -5.02 -3.95 18.94
N ARG A 11 -5.67 -5.11 18.83
CA ARG A 11 -6.14 -5.62 17.55
C ARG A 11 -7.23 -4.65 17.07
N PRO A 12 -7.09 -4.07 15.88
CA PRO A 12 -8.12 -3.19 15.35
C PRO A 12 -9.44 -3.95 15.29
N SER A 13 -10.53 -3.27 15.63
CA SER A 13 -11.87 -3.86 15.58
C SER A 13 -12.17 -4.39 14.18
N LYS A 14 -13.08 -5.37 14.06
CA LYS A 14 -13.52 -5.89 12.75
C LYS A 14 -13.99 -4.76 11.81
N LYS A 15 -14.59 -3.70 12.37
CA LYS A 15 -15.01 -2.51 11.63
C LYS A 15 -13.80 -1.71 11.11
N ALA A 16 -12.82 -1.46 11.96
CA ALA A 16 -11.60 -0.76 11.55
C ALA A 16 -10.84 -1.53 10.46
N GLN A 17 -10.74 -2.86 10.58
CA GLN A 17 -10.12 -3.70 9.56
C GLN A 17 -10.85 -3.60 8.21
N ARG A 18 -12.18 -3.66 8.21
CA ARG A 18 -13.00 -3.49 6.99
C ARG A 18 -12.77 -2.12 6.36
N ASN A 19 -12.79 -1.05 7.15
CA ASN A 19 -12.57 0.29 6.65
C ASN A 19 -11.17 0.46 6.04
N MET A 20 -10.14 -0.16 6.63
CA MET A 20 -8.78 -0.14 6.08
C MET A 20 -8.70 -0.87 4.74
N VAL A 21 -9.35 -2.03 4.62
CA VAL A 21 -9.42 -2.78 3.36
C VAL A 21 -10.16 -1.97 2.30
N GLU A 22 -11.31 -1.41 2.65
CA GLU A 22 -12.11 -0.61 1.72
C GLU A 22 -11.35 0.64 1.24
N PHE A 23 -10.67 1.33 2.15
CA PHE A 23 -9.82 2.46 1.81
C PHE A 23 -8.70 2.04 0.85
N PHE A 24 -8.03 0.93 1.12
CA PHE A 24 -6.97 0.40 0.26
C PHE A 24 -7.50 0.04 -1.14
N MET A 25 -8.65 -0.63 -1.22
CA MET A 25 -9.28 -0.98 -2.50
C MET A 25 -9.68 0.26 -3.31
N LYS A 26 -10.19 1.31 -2.66
CA LYS A 26 -10.64 2.54 -3.33
C LYS A 26 -9.51 3.48 -3.74
N THR A 27 -8.37 3.42 -3.06
CA THR A 27 -7.29 4.41 -3.24
C THR A 27 -6.01 3.81 -3.80
N SER A 28 -5.48 2.76 -3.16
CA SER A 28 -4.18 2.18 -3.50
C SER A 28 -4.25 1.31 -4.74
N ILE A 29 -5.27 0.45 -4.87
CA ILE A 29 -5.39 -0.45 -6.04
C ILE A 29 -5.46 0.34 -7.36
N PRO A 30 -6.33 1.36 -7.52
CA PRO A 30 -6.36 2.14 -8.76
C PRO A 30 -5.01 2.78 -9.11
N ARG A 31 -4.25 3.26 -8.11
CA ARG A 31 -2.92 3.85 -8.32
C ARG A 31 -1.91 2.82 -8.80
N ILE A 32 -1.93 1.61 -8.22
CA ILE A 32 -1.05 0.50 -8.62
C ILE A 32 -1.37 0.07 -10.05
N LEU A 33 -2.65 -0.11 -10.37
CA LEU A 33 -3.09 -0.46 -11.73
C LEU A 33 -2.67 0.61 -12.73
N ALA A 34 -2.89 1.89 -12.43
CA ALA A 34 -2.48 2.96 -13.31
C ALA A 34 -0.94 3.03 -13.49
N ALA A 35 -0.15 2.68 -12.47
CA ALA A 35 1.31 2.61 -12.58
C ALA A 35 1.78 1.41 -13.41
N LEU A 36 1.06 0.27 -13.36
CA LEU A 36 1.28 -0.86 -14.27
C LEU A 36 0.96 -0.46 -15.72
N ASP A 37 -0.17 0.20 -15.96
CA ASP A 37 -0.57 0.67 -17.29
C ASP A 37 0.44 1.67 -17.89
N ARG A 38 1.02 2.53 -17.05
CA ARG A 38 2.10 3.47 -17.45
C ARG A 38 3.47 2.80 -17.62
N GLY A 39 3.62 1.52 -17.28
CA GLY A 39 4.89 0.79 -17.30
C GLY A 39 5.88 1.23 -16.21
N GLU A 40 5.41 1.93 -15.17
CA GLU A 40 6.21 2.33 -14.01
C GLU A 40 6.43 1.15 -13.05
N LEU A 41 5.47 0.25 -12.99
CA LEU A 41 5.57 -1.03 -12.30
C LEU A 41 5.58 -2.14 -13.35
N VAL A 42 6.43 -3.15 -13.13
CA VAL A 42 6.45 -4.35 -13.98
C VAL A 42 6.26 -5.58 -13.10
N TRP A 43 5.22 -6.34 -13.42
CA TRP A 43 4.85 -7.57 -12.72
C TRP A 43 5.02 -8.78 -13.65
N GLU A 44 5.92 -9.68 -13.30
CA GLU A 44 6.19 -10.90 -14.09
C GLU A 44 6.29 -12.10 -13.15
N ASN A 45 5.72 -13.25 -13.56
CA ASN A 45 5.78 -14.51 -12.81
C ASN A 45 5.38 -14.39 -11.32
N GLY A 46 4.39 -13.55 -11.02
CA GLY A 46 3.92 -13.35 -9.65
C GLY A 46 4.82 -12.48 -8.77
N LYS A 47 5.80 -11.77 -9.35
CA LYS A 47 6.73 -10.89 -8.63
C LYS A 47 6.80 -9.52 -9.28
N LEU A 48 7.01 -8.51 -8.44
CA LEU A 48 7.33 -7.16 -8.90
C LEU A 48 8.81 -7.14 -9.30
N VAL A 49 9.08 -7.00 -10.59
CA VAL A 49 10.44 -7.11 -11.17
C VAL A 49 11.07 -5.75 -11.40
N ARG A 50 10.26 -4.70 -11.58
CA ARG A 50 10.76 -3.34 -11.76
C ARG A 50 9.83 -2.32 -11.11
N VAL A 51 10.44 -1.38 -10.40
CA VAL A 51 9.80 -0.18 -9.89
C VAL A 51 10.60 0.99 -10.44
N LYS A 52 9.99 1.77 -11.33
CA LYS A 52 10.52 3.09 -11.65
C LYS A 52 10.19 3.95 -10.43
N GLU A 53 11.20 4.40 -9.70
CA GLU A 53 11.02 5.37 -8.62
C GLU A 53 10.46 6.67 -9.23
N VAL A 54 9.14 6.79 -9.23
CA VAL A 54 8.45 8.06 -9.48
C VAL A 54 8.58 8.87 -8.22
N ASN A 55 9.62 9.70 -8.17
CA ASN A 55 9.78 10.69 -7.11
C ASN A 55 8.57 11.63 -7.20
N GLY A 56 7.81 11.76 -6.11
CA GLY A 56 6.57 12.57 -6.06
C GLY A 56 6.73 14.07 -6.34
N ASN A 57 7.93 14.50 -6.74
CA ASN A 57 8.28 15.87 -7.09
C ASN A 57 8.11 16.16 -8.60
N ASP A 58 7.94 15.14 -9.46
CA ASP A 58 7.82 15.34 -10.91
C ASP A 58 6.44 15.86 -11.34
N THR A 59 5.40 15.71 -10.51
CA THR A 59 4.04 16.21 -10.81
C THR A 59 3.76 17.62 -10.28
N ALA A 60 4.75 18.31 -9.70
CA ALA A 60 4.59 19.66 -9.14
C ALA A 60 5.06 20.78 -10.08
N LYS A 61 5.10 20.54 -11.40
CA LYS A 61 5.27 21.61 -12.41
C LYS A 61 4.19 21.53 -13.48
N CYS A 62 2.99 21.99 -13.13
CA CYS A 62 2.12 22.64 -14.11
C CYS A 62 2.32 24.15 -13.92
N GLY A 63 2.88 24.78 -14.95
CA GLY A 63 2.97 26.23 -15.07
C GLY A 63 1.63 26.88 -15.39
#